data_AF-Q207Q5-F1
#
_entry.id   AF-Q207Q5-F1
#
_cell.length_a   1.000
_cell.length_b   1.000
_cell.length_c   1.000
_cell.angle_alpha   90.00
_cell.angle_beta   90.00
_cell.angle_gamma   90.00
#
_symmetry.space_group_name_H-M   'P 1'
#
loop_
_entity.id
_entity.type
_entity.pdbx_description
1 polymer ?
#
loop_
_entity_poly.entity_id
_entity_poly.type
_entity_poly.pdbx_seq_one_letter_code
_entity_poly.pdbx_strand_id
1 'polypeptide(L)' 'IDLIDPAEIDLLLISHFHLDHCGALPWFLQKTSYKGRTFMTHATKAIYRWLLSDYVKVSNISADDML' A
#
# COMPACT_ATOMS: atom_id res chain seq x y z
N ILE A 1 5.32 11.68 16.50
CA ILE A 1 5.90 12.49 15.41
C ILE A 1 6.54 11.49 14.48
N ASP A 2 6.05 11.43 13.24
CA ASP A 2 6.61 10.55 12.23
C ASP A 2 8.00 11.07 11.80
N LEU A 3 8.87 10.18 11.31
CA LEU A 3 10.29 10.49 11.07
C LEU A 3 10.55 11.30 9.80
N ILE A 4 9.60 11.31 8.86
CA ILE A 4 9.74 11.89 7.53
C ILE A 4 8.45 12.62 7.14
N ASP A 5 8.58 13.67 6.31
CA ASP A 5 7.44 14.29 5.64
C ASP A 5 7.22 13.60 4.28
N PRO A 6 6.08 12.93 4.04
CA PRO A 6 5.76 12.33 2.75
C PRO A 6 5.78 13.32 1.57
N ALA A 7 5.60 14.62 1.81
CA ALA A 7 5.63 15.65 0.77
C ALA A 7 7.03 15.86 0.14
N GLU A 8 8.09 15.50 0.85
CA GLU A 8 9.49 15.67 0.41
C GLU A 8 10.01 14.47 -0.42
N ILE A 9 9.21 13.41 -0.57
CA ILE A 9 9.65 12.19 -1.28
C ILE A 9 9.37 12.31 -2.77
N ASP A 10 10.43 12.30 -3.58
CA ASP A 10 10.35 12.40 -5.04
C ASP A 10 9.91 11.10 -5.74
N LEU A 11 10.38 9.96 -5.23
CA LEU A 11 10.28 8.66 -5.90
C LEU A 11 9.97 7.55 -4.91
N LEU A 12 9.01 6.68 -5.27
CA LEU A 12 8.69 5.46 -4.53
C LEU A 12 8.83 4.24 -5.44
N LEU A 13 9.68 3.29 -5.06
CA LEU A 13 9.92 2.05 -5.80
C LEU A 13 9.41 0.86 -5.00
N ILE A 14 8.58 0.03 -5.61
CA ILE A 14 8.05 -1.18 -4.98
C ILE A 14 8.75 -2.40 -5.56
N SER A 15 9.37 -3.21 -4.70
CA SER A 15 10.15 -4.37 -5.09
C SER A 15 9.28 -5.51 -5.63
N HIS A 16 8.24 -5.91 -4.88
CA HIS A 16 7.33 -7.00 -5.23
C HIS A 16 5.98 -6.87 -4.51
N PHE A 17 5.07 -7.82 -4.74
CA PHE A 17 3.64 -7.68 -4.44
C PHE A 17 3.20 -8.19 -3.05
N HIS A 18 4.11 -8.70 -2.22
CA HIS A 18 3.74 -9.19 -0.88
C HIS A 18 3.32 -8.04 0.04
N LEU A 19 2.44 -8.32 1.00
CA LEU A 19 1.81 -7.32 1.87
C LEU A 19 2.81 -6.52 2.70
N ASP A 20 3.90 -7.14 3.13
CA ASP A 20 4.98 -6.52 3.89
C ASP A 20 5.75 -5.46 3.07
N HIS A 21 5.64 -5.47 1.74
CA HIS A 21 6.28 -4.50 0.85
C HIS A 21 5.32 -3.49 0.22
N CYS A 22 4.03 -3.80 0.10
CA CYS A 22 3.06 -2.91 -0.57
C CYS A 22 1.70 -2.75 0.15
N GLY A 23 1.52 -3.34 1.32
CA GLY A 23 0.25 -3.34 2.06
C GLY A 23 -0.21 -1.93 2.47
N ALA A 24 0.72 -1.10 2.95
CA ALA A 24 0.45 0.28 3.36
C ALA A 24 0.34 1.27 2.19
N LEU A 25 0.64 0.82 0.95
CA LEU A 25 0.74 1.71 -0.20
C LEU A 25 -0.54 2.49 -0.54
N PRO A 26 -1.77 1.91 -0.47
CA PRO A 26 -3.00 2.68 -0.72
C PRO A 26 -3.18 3.83 0.27
N TRP A 27 -2.88 3.57 1.55
CA TRP A 27 -2.93 4.59 2.59
C TRP A 27 -1.87 5.67 2.32
N PHE A 28 -0.62 5.25 2.04
CA PHE A 28 0.46 6.19 1.76
C PHE A 28 0.14 7.11 0.58
N LEU A 29 -0.42 6.56 -0.51
CA LEU A 29 -0.74 7.34 -1.72
C LEU A 29 -2.00 8.21 -1.60
N GLN A 30 -2.99 7.82 -0.79
CA GLN A 30 -4.32 8.48 -0.79
C GLN A 30 -4.62 9.26 0.50
N LYS A 31 -3.91 8.97 1.59
CA LYS A 31 -4.19 9.52 2.93
C LYS A 31 -3.03 10.34 3.51
N THR A 32 -1.92 10.48 2.78
CA THR A 32 -0.78 11.33 3.18
C THR A 32 -0.58 12.50 2.22
N SER A 33 0.41 13.35 2.50
CA SER A 33 0.81 14.50 1.67
C SER A 33 1.68 14.14 0.46
N TYR A 34 1.96 12.86 0.22
CA TYR A 34 2.84 12.39 -0.87
C TYR A 34 2.34 12.79 -2.27
N LYS A 35 3.26 13.31 -3.09
CA LYS A 35 3.00 13.75 -4.49
C LYS A 35 4.02 13.22 -5.50
N GLY A 36 4.99 12.42 -5.05
CA GLY A 36 6.03 11.84 -5.90
C GLY A 36 5.51 10.79 -6.87
N ARG A 37 6.42 10.27 -7.70
CA ARG A 37 6.08 9.21 -8.68
C ARG A 37 6.36 7.83 -8.10
N THR A 38 5.36 6.95 -8.17
CA THR A 38 5.47 5.57 -7.72
C THR A 38 5.63 4.61 -8.90
N PHE A 39 6.60 3.70 -8.84
CA PHE A 39 6.87 2.71 -9.87
C PHE A 39 6.81 1.28 -9.36
N MET A 40 6.37 0.39 -10.25
CA MET A 40 6.24 -1.05 -10.06
C MET A 40 6.56 -1.75 -11.38
N THR A 41 6.92 -3.03 -11.31
CA THR A 41 6.88 -3.88 -12.51
C THR A 41 5.43 -4.12 -12.94
N HIS A 42 5.22 -4.44 -14.22
CA HIS A 42 3.89 -4.75 -14.76
C HIS A 42 3.23 -5.93 -14.02
N ALA A 43 4.00 -6.99 -13.74
CA ALA A 43 3.53 -8.16 -13.00
C ALA A 43 3.11 -7.80 -11.56
N THR A 44 3.94 -7.04 -10.84
CA THR A 44 3.64 -6.57 -9.47
C THR A 44 2.32 -5.80 -9.45
N LYS A 45 2.12 -4.85 -10.37
CA LYS A 45 0.91 -4.02 -10.42
C LYS A 45 -0.35 -4.83 -10.70
N ALA A 46 -0.27 -5.86 -11.55
CA ALA A 46 -1.39 -6.73 -11.87
C ALA A 46 -1.85 -7.56 -10.65
N ILE A 47 -0.91 -8.14 -9.91
CA ILE A 47 -1.20 -8.98 -8.72
C ILE A 47 -1.63 -8.11 -7.53
N TYR A 48 -0.95 -6.99 -7.31
CA TYR A 48 -1.19 -6.03 -6.23
C TYR A 48 -2.66 -5.66 -6.05
N ARG A 49 -3.37 -5.38 -7.16
CA ARG A 49 -4.79 -4.98 -7.13
C ARG A 49 -5.67 -6.06 -6.51
N TRP A 50 -5.47 -7.32 -6.89
CA TRP A 50 -6.27 -8.43 -6.42
C TRP A 50 -5.90 -8.81 -4.99
N LEU A 51 -4.61 -8.87 -4.69
CA LEU A 51 -4.10 -9.21 -3.37
C LEU A 51 -4.57 -8.21 -2.30
N LEU A 52 -4.54 -6.91 -2.58
CA LEU A 52 -5.06 -5.92 -1.63
C LEU A 52 -6.58 -5.99 -1.46
N SER A 53 -7.32 -6.28 -2.53
CA SER A 53 -8.77 -6.46 -2.41
C SER A 53 -9.12 -7.64 -1.52
N ASP A 54 -8.33 -8.72 -1.57
CA ASP A 54 -8.50 -9.87 -0.69
C ASP A 54 -8.10 -9.56 0.75
N TYR A 55 -6.96 -8.90 0.94
CA TYR A 55 -6.50 -8.46 2.25
C TYR A 55 -7.54 -7.61 3.00
N VAL A 56 -8.20 -6.66 2.32
CA VAL A 56 -9.27 -5.85 2.94
C VAL A 56 -10.46 -6.71 3.34
N LYS A 57 -10.86 -7.68 2.52
CA LYS A 57 -11.96 -8.60 2.87
C LYS A 57 -11.62 -9.44 4.09
N VAL A 58 -10.44 -10.06 4.10
CA VAL A 58 -9.98 -10.89 5.23
C VAL A 58 -9.84 -10.07 6.50
N SER A 59 -9.29 -8.85 6.40
CA SER A 59 -9.13 -7.95 7.56
C SER A 59 -10.49 -7.54 8.15
N ASN A 60 -11.49 -7.28 7.30
CA ASN A 60 -12.83 -6.95 7.78
C ASN A 60 -13.53 -8.15 8.43
N ILE A 61 -13.40 -9.35 7.86
CA ILE A 61 -13.93 -10.58 8.48
C ILE A 61 -13.31 -10.78 9.86
N SER A 62 -11.98 -10.63 9.96
CA SER A 62 -11.28 -10.78 11.23
C SER A 62 -11.69 -9.75 12.28
N ALA A 63 -12.17 -8.57 11.86
CA ALA A 63 -12.68 -7.55 12.77
C ALA A 63 -14.10 -7.88 13.25
N ASP A 64 -14.94 -8.42 12.37
CA ASP A 64 -16.31 -8.82 12.71
C ASP A 64 -16.34 -10.07 13.62
N ASP A 65 -15.43 -11.03 13.44
CA ASP A 65 -15.30 -12.22 14.31
C ASP A 65 -14.75 -11.91 15.71
N MET A 66 -14.19 -10.71 15.92
CA MET A 66 -13.63 -10.24 17.19
C MET A 66 -14.59 -9.35 18.01
N LEU A 67 -15.78 -9.05 17.49
CA LEU A 67 -16.84 -8.27 18.13
C LEU A 67 -17.95 -9.18 18.71
#